data_AF-A0A1G8DA88-F1
#
_entry.id   AF-A0A1G8DA88-F1
#
_cell.length_a   1.000
_cell.length_b   1.000
_cell.length_c   1.000
_cell.angle_alpha   90.00
_cell.angle_beta   90.00
_cell.angle_gamma   90.00
#
_symmetry.space_group_name_H-M   'P 1'
#
loop_
_entity.id
_entity.type
_entity.pdbx_description
1 polymer ?
#
loop_
_entity_poly.entity_id
_entity_poly.type
_entity_poly.pdbx_seq_one_letter_code
_entity_poly.pdbx_strand_id
1 'polypeptide(L)' 'MAAPDPYDRVVHGYTADGHPIVRYERAGKWYVEPEGEKRQHIVLSEAARLAAAGRHIPHQAGGKLFNARVAQVRA' A
#
# COMPACT_ATOMS: atom_id res chain seq x y z
N MET A 1 25.23 -5.76 -5.80
CA MET A 1 23.87 -5.56 -6.35
C MET A 1 22.91 -6.26 -5.38
N ALA A 2 21.96 -5.53 -4.79
CA ALA A 2 20.96 -6.14 -3.91
C ALA A 2 20.12 -7.13 -4.73
N ALA A 3 19.89 -8.34 -4.22
CA ALA A 3 19.03 -9.31 -4.88
C ALA A 3 17.65 -8.66 -5.14
N PRO A 4 17.05 -8.83 -6.32
CA PRO A 4 15.68 -8.37 -6.55
C PRO A 4 14.79 -9.02 -5.47
N ASP A 5 14.04 -8.20 -4.75
CA ASP A 5 13.09 -8.67 -3.74
C ASP A 5 12.20 -9.74 -4.42
N PRO A 6 12.21 -11.00 -3.95
CA PRO A 6 11.56 -12.10 -4.64
C PRO A 6 10.03 -11.97 -4.72
N TYR A 7 9.45 -10.89 -4.17
CA TYR A 7 8.01 -10.69 -4.07
C TYR A 7 7.45 -9.49 -4.87
N ASP A 8 8.28 -8.71 -5.58
CA ASP A 8 7.85 -7.45 -6.23
C ASP A 8 6.94 -6.61 -5.30
N ARG A 9 7.40 -6.45 -4.07
CA ARG A 9 6.69 -5.72 -3.01
C ARG A 9 6.93 -4.22 -3.17
N VAL A 10 5.86 -3.45 -3.30
CA VAL A 10 5.90 -1.98 -3.43
C VAL A 10 5.13 -1.34 -2.30
N VAL A 11 5.76 -0.43 -1.57
CA VAL A 11 5.11 0.34 -0.50
C VAL A 11 4.44 1.58 -1.10
N HIS A 12 3.12 1.67 -0.95
CA HIS A 12 2.31 2.77 -1.47
C HIS A 12 1.93 3.82 -0.42
N GLY A 13 2.14 3.50 0.86
CA GLY A 13 1.77 4.39 1.94
C GLY A 13 1.90 3.72 3.30
N TYR A 14 1.38 4.39 4.31
CA TYR A 14 1.36 3.96 5.70
C TYR A 14 0.01 4.30 6.31
N THR A 15 -0.48 3.43 7.19
CA THR A 15 -1.65 3.72 8.04
C THR A 15 -1.34 4.86 9.01
N ALA A 16 -2.36 5.37 9.70
CA ALA A 16 -2.18 6.39 10.75
C ALA A 16 -1.27 5.89 11.88
N ASP A 17 -1.32 4.59 12.20
CA ASP A 17 -0.47 3.93 13.20
C ASP A 17 0.95 3.62 12.69
N GLY A 18 1.28 4.02 11.46
CA GLY A 18 2.61 3.83 10.88
C GLY A 18 2.86 2.48 10.23
N HIS A 19 1.83 1.64 10.03
CA HIS A 19 2.01 0.36 9.37
C HIS A 19 2.07 0.50 7.85
N PRO A 20 3.05 -0.10 7.15
CA PRO A 20 3.15 -0.03 5.70
C PRO A 20 1.95 -0.65 4.98
N ILE A 21 1.49 0.05 3.95
CA ILE A 21 0.48 -0.38 2.99
C ILE A 21 1.20 -0.77 1.71
N VAL A 22 1.11 -2.05 1.35
CA VAL A 22 1.90 -2.62 0.26
C VAL A 22 1.05 -3.25 -0.81
N ARG A 23 1.56 -3.25 -2.04
CA ARG A 23 1.06 -4.01 -3.17
C ARG A 23 2.13 -5.03 -3.57
N TYR A 24 1.70 -6.26 -3.78
CA TYR A 24 2.55 -7.30 -4.37
C TYR A 24 2.23 -7.39 -5.85
N GLU A 25 3.13 -6.94 -6.73
CA GLU A 25 2.84 -6.78 -8.17
C GLU A 25 2.40 -8.10 -8.83
N ARG A 26 3.06 -9.22 -8.50
CA ARG A 26 2.74 -10.54 -9.06
C ARG A 26 1.31 -11.00 -8.74
N ALA A 27 0.78 -10.64 -7.59
CA ALA A 27 -0.56 -11.02 -7.16
C ALA A 27 -1.60 -9.93 -7.41
N GLY A 28 -1.16 -8.67 -7.58
CA GLY A 28 -2.02 -7.49 -7.63
C GLY A 28 -2.79 -7.22 -6.32
N LYS A 29 -2.40 -7.87 -5.22
CA LYS A 29 -3.09 -7.85 -3.93
C LYS A 29 -2.50 -6.80 -2.98
N TRP A 30 -3.36 -6.24 -2.14
CA TRP A 30 -3.02 -5.19 -1.19
C TRP A 30 -2.96 -5.73 0.23
N TYR A 31 -2.00 -5.26 1.01
CA TYR A 31 -1.84 -5.68 2.40
C TYR A 31 -1.46 -4.50 3.29
N VAL A 32 -1.82 -4.61 4.56
CA VAL A 32 -1.18 -3.87 5.66
C VAL A 32 -0.24 -4.83 6.37
N GLU A 33 0.98 -4.39 6.68
CA GLU A 33 1.99 -5.20 7.35
C GLU A 33 2.37 -4.54 8.69
N PRO A 34 1.66 -4.82 9.79
CA PRO A 34 2.06 -4.36 11.11
C PRO A 34 3.34 -5.08 11.56
N GLU A 35 4.21 -4.39 12.28
CA GLU A 35 5.45 -4.97 12.79
C GLU A 35 5.14 -6.01 13.88
N GLY A 36 5.71 -7.21 13.76
CA GLY A 36 5.49 -8.30 14.73
C GLY A 36 4.15 -9.04 14.58
N GLU A 37 3.30 -8.64 13.65
CA GLU A 37 1.99 -9.28 13.41
C GLU A 37 1.88 -9.91 12.03
N LYS A 38 0.82 -10.71 11.83
CA LYS A 38 0.49 -11.26 10.52
C LYS A 38 0.01 -10.13 9.60
N ARG A 39 0.57 -10.07 8.39
CA ARG A 39 0.06 -9.21 7.32
C ARG A 39 -1.42 -9.46 7.07
N GLN A 40 -2.16 -8.38 6.87
CA GLN A 40 -3.60 -8.40 6.66
C GLN A 40 -3.89 -8.09 5.20
N HIS A 41 -4.60 -8.98 4.51
CA HIS A 41 -5.05 -8.73 3.14
C HIS A 41 -6.20 -7.74 3.14
N ILE A 42 -6.11 -6.70 2.32
CA ILE A 42 -7.11 -5.66 2.19
C ILE A 42 -7.43 -5.40 0.72
N VAL A 43 -8.55 -4.72 0.47
CA VAL A 43 -8.93 -4.27 -0.88
C VAL A 43 -8.37 -2.88 -1.17
N LEU A 44 -8.25 -2.53 -2.45
CA LEU A 44 -7.74 -1.24 -2.91
C LEU A 44 -8.43 -0.03 -2.23
N SER A 45 -9.76 -0.07 -2.11
CA SER A 45 -10.52 1.03 -1.49
C SER A 45 -10.16 1.23 -0.03
N GLU A 46 -9.90 0.15 0.70
CA GLU A 46 -9.50 0.21 2.10
C GLU A 46 -8.07 0.70 2.23
N ALA A 47 -7.16 0.18 1.40
CA ALA A 47 -5.78 0.64 1.33
C ALA A 47 -5.71 2.16 1.11
N ALA A 48 -6.52 2.69 0.19
CA ALA A 48 -6.57 4.11 -0.11
C ALA A 48 -7.12 4.95 1.06
N ARG A 49 -8.14 4.46 1.78
CA ARG A 49 -8.67 5.14 2.97
C ARG A 49 -7.63 5.22 4.09
N LEU A 50 -6.97 4.09 4.38
CA LEU A 50 -5.94 4.02 5.39
C LEU A 50 -4.75 4.94 5.06
N ALA A 51 -4.33 4.99 3.80
CA ALA A 51 -3.26 5.90 3.36
C ALA A 51 -3.68 7.37 3.33
N ALA A 52 -4.97 7.65 3.08
CA ALA A 52 -5.50 9.01 3.12
C ALA A 52 -5.49 9.57 4.55
N ALA A 53 -5.84 8.74 5.54
CA ALA A 53 -5.78 9.05 6.97
C ALA A 53 -4.35 9.04 7.53
N GLY A 54 -3.47 8.21 6.97
CA GLY A 54 -2.04 8.16 7.29
C GLY A 54 -1.18 8.90 6.26
N ARG A 55 -0.13 8.22 5.79
CA ARG A 55 0.82 8.76 4.81
C ARG A 55 0.64 8.11 3.44
N HIS A 56 0.37 8.91 2.42
CA HIS A 56 0.34 8.46 1.03
C HIS A 56 1.69 8.68 0.33
N ILE A 57 2.20 7.68 -0.39
CA ILE A 57 3.34 7.82 -1.30
C ILE A 57 2.85 7.71 -2.76
N PRO A 58 2.80 8.83 -3.50
CA PRO A 58 2.34 8.83 -4.89
C PRO A 58 3.40 8.25 -5.85
N HIS A 59 2.98 8.01 -7.10
CA HIS A 59 3.85 7.60 -8.23
C HIS A 59 4.56 6.25 -8.10
N GLN A 60 4.13 5.40 -7.19
CA GLN A 60 4.62 4.03 -7.08
C GLN A 60 4.10 3.13 -8.22
N ALA A 61 4.94 2.17 -8.63
CA ALA A 61 4.59 1.15 -9.63
C ALA A 61 3.28 0.45 -9.25
N GLY A 62 2.40 0.19 -10.23
CA GLY A 62 1.08 -0.42 -9.97
C GLY A 62 0.08 0.46 -9.20
N GLY A 63 0.47 1.68 -8.81
CA GLY A 63 -0.29 2.54 -7.90
C GLY A 63 -1.27 3.52 -8.54
N LYS A 64 -1.46 3.50 -9.87
CA LYS A 64 -2.29 4.52 -10.57
C LYS A 64 -3.71 4.59 -10.01
N LEU A 65 -4.38 3.44 -9.87
CA LEU A 65 -5.74 3.37 -9.32
C LEU A 65 -5.77 3.73 -7.82
N PHE A 66 -4.74 3.35 -7.08
CA PHE A 66 -4.59 3.70 -5.67
C PHE A 66 -4.47 5.21 -5.48
N ASN A 67 -3.61 5.87 -6.24
CA ASN A 67 -3.42 7.32 -6.19
C ASN A 67 -4.73 8.06 -6.49
N ALA A 68 -5.47 7.64 -7.52
CA ALA A 68 -6.77 8.21 -7.84
C ALA A 68 -7.77 8.03 -6.69
N ARG A 69 -7.78 6.87 -6.03
CA ARG A 69 -8.68 6.58 -4.92
C ARG A 69 -8.32 7.39 -3.67
N VAL A 70 -7.04 7.55 -3.35
CA VAL A 70 -6.60 8.41 -2.24
C VAL A 70 -7.04 9.87 -2.49
N ALA A 71 -6.89 10.36 -3.72
CA ALA A 71 -7.35 11.71 -4.08
C ALA A 71 -8.87 11.86 -3.90
N GLN A 72 -9.66 10.86 -4.32
CA GLN A 72 -11.12 10.86 -4.10
C GLN A 72 -11.53 10.83 -2.63
N VAL A 73 -10.75 10.19 -1.75
CA VAL A 73 -11.05 10.13 -0.31
C VAL A 73 -10.74 11.47 0.38
N ARG A 74 -9.79 12.25 -0.14
CA ARG A 74 -9.38 13.54 0.42
C ARG A 74 -10.18 14.74 -0.10
N ALA A 75 -10.89 14.57 -1.22
CA ALA A 75 -11.78 15.58 -1.79
C ALA A 75 -13.07 15.71 -0.97
#